data_AF-A0A4U9CXB6-F1
#
_entry.id   AF-A0A4U9CXB6-F1
#
_cell.length_a   1.000
_cell.length_b   1.000
_cell.length_c   1.000
_cell.angle_alpha   90.00
_cell.angle_beta   90.00
_cell.angle_gamma   90.00
#
_symmetry.space_group_name_H-M   'P 1'
#
loop_
_entity.id
_entity.type
_entity.pdbx_description
1 polymer ?
#
loop_
_entity_poly.entity_id
_entity_poly.type
_entity_poly.pdbx_seq_one_letter_code
_entity_poly.pdbx_strand_id
1 'polypeptide(L)' 'MSAVWIAVVAISLLGLIFGLILGYASRRFEVEDDPVVEKIDELLPQSQCGQCGYPGCRPYAEAVGLQGEEITAAPPAAKR' A
#
# COMPACT_ATOMS: atom_id res chain seq x y z
N MET A 1 -5.90 28.20 -34.07
CA MET A 1 -5.67 26.80 -34.48
C MET A 1 -4.35 26.24 -33.96
N SER A 2 -3.23 26.95 -34.05
CA SER A 2 -1.90 26.53 -33.55
C SER A 2 -1.85 26.32 -32.02
N ALA A 3 -2.45 27.21 -31.24
CA ALA A 3 -2.44 27.12 -29.77
C ALA A 3 -3.08 25.83 -29.23
N VAL A 4 -4.14 25.34 -29.88
CA VAL A 4 -4.83 24.10 -29.49
C VAL A 4 -3.92 22.90 -29.67
N TRP A 5 -3.21 22.82 -30.80
CA TRP A 5 -2.26 21.72 -31.07
C TRP A 5 -1.07 21.73 -30.12
N ILE A 6 -0.53 22.92 -29.80
CA ILE A 6 0.56 23.06 -28.81
C ILE A 6 0.11 22.55 -27.45
N ALA A 7 -1.11 22.90 -27.00
CA ALA A 7 -1.65 22.45 -25.73
C ALA A 7 -1.82 20.91 -25.69
N VAL A 8 -2.38 20.32 -26.75
CA VAL A 8 -2.57 18.86 -26.86
C VAL A 8 -1.23 18.13 -26.78
N VAL A 9 -0.22 18.58 -27.52
CA VAL A 9 1.12 17.98 -27.51
C VAL A 9 1.78 18.15 -26.15
N ALA A 10 1.71 19.35 -25.55
CA ALA A 10 2.31 19.62 -24.25
C ALA A 10 1.73 18.73 -23.15
N ILE A 11 0.40 18.61 -23.06
CA ILE A 11 -0.26 17.78 -22.05
C ILE A 11 0.04 16.28 -22.28
N SER A 12 0.01 15.82 -23.53
CA SER A 12 0.31 14.43 -23.87
C SER A 12 1.74 14.04 -23.48
N LEU A 13 2.71 14.91 -23.80
CA LEU A 13 4.11 14.68 -23.49
C LEU A 13 4.34 14.67 -21.98
N LEU A 14 3.75 15.63 -21.28
CA LEU A 14 3.87 15.75 -19.83
C LEU A 14 3.24 14.54 -19.12
N GLY A 15 2.04 14.12 -19.54
CA GLY A 15 1.39 12.93 -19.01
C GLY A 15 2.20 11.65 -19.25
N LEU A 16 2.79 11.51 -20.43
CA LEU A 16 3.64 10.35 -20.75
C LEU A 16 4.93 10.34 -19.90
N ILE A 17 5.57 11.49 -19.70
CA ILE A 17 6.76 11.61 -18.85
C ILE A 17 6.43 11.26 -17.41
N PHE A 18 5.41 11.88 -16.81
CA PHE A 18 5.04 11.61 -15.43
C PHE A 18 4.54 10.17 -15.24
N GLY A 19 3.76 9.64 -16.18
CA GLY A 19 3.29 8.27 -16.16
C GLY A 19 4.44 7.26 -16.19
N LEU A 20 5.44 7.47 -17.06
CA LEU A 20 6.63 6.61 -17.12
C LEU A 20 7.46 6.69 -15.84
N ILE A 21 7.66 7.88 -15.27
CA ILE A 21 8.41 8.07 -14.03
C ILE A 21 7.72 7.36 -12.87
N LEU A 22 6.41 7.59 -12.67
CA LEU A 22 5.66 6.97 -11.58
C LEU A 22 5.53 5.46 -11.76
N GLY A 23 5.32 4.99 -12.99
CA GLY A 23 5.27 3.56 -13.30
C GLY A 23 6.60 2.86 -13.03
N TYR A 24 7.72 3.51 -13.39
CA TYR A 24 9.06 3.01 -13.07
C TYR A 24 9.31 3.00 -11.56
N ALA A 25 8.96 4.08 -10.85
CA ALA A 25 9.10 4.16 -9.40
C ALA A 25 8.28 3.06 -8.70
N SER A 26 7.03 2.84 -9.10
CA SER A 26 6.17 1.81 -8.51
C SER A 26 6.77 0.40 -8.62
N ARG A 27 7.37 0.06 -9.76
CA ARG A 27 8.05 -1.24 -9.94
C ARG A 27 9.38 -1.32 -9.23
N ARG A 28 10.10 -0.22 -9.15
CA ARG A 28 11.43 -0.22 -8.51
C ARG A 28 11.33 -0.27 -6.99
N PHE A 29 10.28 0.30 -6.40
CA PHE A 29 10.06 0.36 -4.96
C PHE A 29 8.99 -0.62 -4.48
N GLU A 30 8.64 -1.61 -5.30
CA GLU A 30 7.85 -2.75 -4.85
C GLU A 30 8.66 -3.47 -3.76
N VAL A 31 8.14 -3.41 -2.52
CA VAL A 31 8.73 -4.08 -1.37
C VAL A 31 8.30 -5.54 -1.47
N GLU A 32 9.26 -6.46 -1.38
CA GLU A 32 8.96 -7.90 -1.31
C GLU A 32 8.28 -8.17 0.04
N ASP A 33 6.96 -8.38 0.02
CA ASP A 33 6.18 -8.66 1.22
C ASP A 33 6.48 -10.10 1.69
N ASP A 34 6.76 -10.27 2.99
CA ASP A 34 6.99 -11.59 3.57
C ASP A 34 5.71 -12.44 3.52
N PRO A 35 5.74 -13.68 3.01
CA PRO A 35 4.54 -14.51 2.83
C PRO A 35 3.85 -14.90 4.14
N VAL A 36 4.52 -14.70 5.28
CA VAL A 36 3.95 -14.87 6.63
C VAL A 36 3.12 -13.64 7.02
N VAL A 37 3.63 -12.45 6.74
CA VAL A 37 2.96 -11.17 7.02
C VAL A 37 1.67 -11.09 6.21
N GLU A 38 1.72 -11.46 4.93
CA GLU A 38 0.55 -11.43 4.04
C GLU A 38 -0.58 -12.35 4.57
N LYS A 39 -0.25 -13.56 5.02
CA LYS A 39 -1.22 -14.48 5.64
C LYS A 39 -1.81 -13.94 6.94
N ILE A 40 -1.01 -13.26 7.75
CA ILE A 40 -1.51 -12.64 8.99
C ILE A 40 -2.44 -11.47 8.63
N ASP A 41 -2.07 -10.66 7.64
CA ASP A 41 -2.89 -9.54 7.16
C ASP A 41 -4.25 -10.01 6.63
N GLU A 42 -4.29 -11.10 5.86
CA GLU A 42 -5.55 -11.71 5.39
C GLU A 42 -6.46 -12.21 6.52
N LEU A 43 -5.89 -12.61 7.66
CA LEU A 43 -6.65 -13.06 8.83
C LEU A 43 -7.17 -11.89 9.68
N LEU A 44 -6.62 -10.69 9.51
CA LEU A 44 -7.05 -9.50 10.23
C LEU A 44 -8.37 -8.97 9.66
N PRO A 45 -9.19 -8.25 10.46
CA PRO A 45 -10.47 -7.71 10.03
C PRO A 45 -10.37 -6.58 8.99
N GLN A 46 -9.17 -6.19 8.56
CA GLN A 46 -8.90 -5.13 7.56
C GLN A 46 -9.64 -3.80 7.82
N SER A 47 -9.99 -3.52 9.08
CA SER A 47 -10.80 -2.36 9.47
C SER A 47 -10.00 -1.08 9.65
N GLN A 48 -8.67 -1.17 9.65
CA GLN A 48 -7.75 -0.04 9.82
C GLN A 48 -8.09 0.85 11.03
N CYS A 49 -8.56 0.23 12.12
CA CYS A 49 -9.13 0.94 13.27
C CYS A 49 -8.09 1.54 14.23
N GLY A 50 -6.81 1.17 14.10
CA GLY A 50 -5.71 1.68 14.93
C GLY A 50 -5.72 1.27 16.40
N GLN A 51 -6.62 0.38 16.82
CA GLN A 51 -6.77 0.01 18.23
C GLN A 51 -5.59 -0.80 18.80
N CYS A 52 -4.84 -1.48 17.93
CA CYS A 52 -3.62 -2.21 18.31
C CYS A 52 -2.39 -1.29 18.47
N GLY A 53 -2.53 0.03 18.30
CA GLY A 53 -1.40 0.98 18.39
C GLY A 53 -0.60 1.13 17.09
N TYR A 54 -0.98 0.42 16.02
CA TYR A 54 -0.37 0.50 14.70
C TYR A 54 -1.25 1.35 13.74
N PRO A 55 -0.65 2.03 12.74
CA PRO A 55 -1.39 2.88 11.81
C PRO A 55 -2.30 2.10 10.84
N GLY A 56 -2.23 0.77 10.84
CA GLY A 56 -3.11 -0.12 10.07
C GLY A 56 -2.89 -1.60 10.37
N CYS A 57 -3.66 -2.46 9.70
CA CYS A 57 -3.60 -3.91 9.82
C CYS A 57 -2.28 -4.49 9.27
N ARG A 58 -1.77 -3.99 8.13
CA ARG A 58 -0.49 -4.42 7.55
C ARG A 58 0.73 -4.19 8.47
N PRO A 59 0.96 -2.98 9.00
CA PRO A 59 2.04 -2.74 9.96
C PRO A 59 1.92 -3.57 11.24
N TYR A 60 0.69 -3.91 11.65
CA TYR A 60 0.46 -4.83 12.75
C TYR A 60 0.80 -6.28 12.37
N ALA A 61 0.44 -6.73 11.17
CA ALA A 61 0.81 -8.04 10.65
C ALA A 61 2.34 -8.20 10.52
N GLU A 62 3.05 -7.14 10.11
CA GLU A 62 4.51 -7.08 10.11
C GLU A 62 5.09 -7.23 11.52
N ALA A 63 4.53 -6.53 12.51
CA ALA A 63 4.98 -6.63 13.89
C ALA A 63 4.74 -8.03 14.50
N VAL A 64 3.57 -8.63 14.23
CA VAL A 64 3.25 -10.00 14.69
C VAL A 64 4.13 -11.04 13.97
N GLY A 65 4.33 -10.89 12.66
CA GLY A 65 5.05 -11.86 11.83
C GLY A 65 6.57 -11.79 11.94
N LEU A 66 7.14 -10.59 12.10
CA LEU A 66 8.59 -10.35 12.10
C LEU A 66 9.16 -10.02 13.48
N GLN A 67 8.41 -9.31 14.32
CA GLN A 67 8.88 -8.81 15.62
C GLN A 67 8.39 -9.67 16.80
N GLY A 68 7.49 -10.61 16.55
CA GLY A 68 6.95 -11.52 17.57
C GLY A 68 5.99 -10.84 18.53
N GLU A 69 5.33 -9.76 18.11
CA GLU A 69 4.29 -9.08 18.88
C GLU A 69 3.13 -10.04 19.19
N GLU A 70 2.55 -9.94 20.38
CA GLU A 70 1.43 -10.81 20.76
C GLU A 70 0.16 -10.49 19.96
N ILE A 71 -0.49 -11.53 19.44
CA ILE A 71 -1.78 -11.42 18.73
C ILE A 71 -2.92 -10.88 19.62
N THR A 72 -2.70 -10.81 20.94
CA THR A 72 -3.62 -10.29 21.95
C THR A 72 -3.80 -8.77 21.88
N ALA A 73 -2.89 -8.04 21.22
CA ALA A 73 -2.98 -6.60 21.04
C ALA A 73 -4.05 -6.18 20.01
N ALA A 74 -4.46 -7.08 19.12
CA ALA A 74 -5.62 -6.84 18.26
C ALA A 74 -6.92 -7.06 19.06
N PRO A 75 -7.93 -6.17 18.91
CA PRO A 75 -9.28 -6.47 19.34
C PRO A 75 -9.67 -7.83 18.73
N PRO A 76 -10.38 -8.71 19.47
CA PRO A 76 -10.75 -10.02 18.97
C PRO A 76 -11.38 -9.83 17.60
N ALA A 77 -10.71 -10.33 16.55
CA ALA A 77 -11.22 -10.32 15.19
C ALA A 77 -12.66 -10.81 15.28
N ALA A 78 -13.60 -9.92 14.98
CA ALA A 78 -15.01 -10.21 15.17
C ALA A 78 -15.31 -11.46 14.34
N LYS A 79 -15.45 -12.59 15.03
CA LYS A 79 -15.76 -13.86 14.38
C LYS A 79 -17.18 -13.77 13.85
N ARG A 80 -17.34 -13.44 12.58
CA ARG A 80 -18.20 -14.13 11.59
C ARG A 80 -18.31 -13.34 10.30
#